data_AF-A0A842VWX6-F1
#
_entry.id   AF-A0A842VWX6-F1
#
_cell.length_a   1.000
_cell.length_b   1.000
_cell.length_c   1.000
_cell.angle_alpha   90.00
_cell.angle_beta   90.00
_cell.angle_gamma   90.00
#
_symmetry.space_group_name_H-M   'P 1'
#
loop_
_entity.id
_entity.type
_entity.pdbx_description
1 polymer ?
#
loop_
_entity_poly.entity_id
_entity_poly.type
_entity_poly.pdbx_seq_one_letter_code
_entity_poly.pdbx_strand_id
1 'polypeptide(L)'
;MAVINNGPHHQLNVKACRDSTGGAIIAYENGTSYGAPKDIIVNRIDSDGNTLWGKGINICNTTGERNSINICPDGQGGAFITWVDHRNGNNDLFAQRVDNSGVPQWTANGTAVSNDIRQIDSPCILQDGNNCILTWTLIDGGFDYNIYATKIDDCGNNLWGANGTCITNASDG
;
A
#
# COMPACT_ATOMS: atom_id res chain seq x y z
N MET A 1 -12.89 6.57 25.14
CA MET A 1 -13.69 6.52 23.90
C MET A 1 -13.43 7.81 23.12
N ALA A 2 -12.39 7.84 22.30
CA ALA A 2 -12.13 8.98 21.42
C ALA A 2 -12.98 8.80 20.16
N VAL A 3 -14.00 9.63 19.98
CA VAL A 3 -14.77 9.69 18.74
C VAL A 3 -13.85 10.26 17.65
N ILE A 4 -13.67 9.51 16.57
CA ILE A 4 -12.88 9.93 15.40
C ILE A 4 -13.88 10.49 14.36
N ASN A 5 -13.79 11.80 14.10
CA ASN A 5 -14.40 12.58 12.99
C ASN A 5 -15.93 12.62 12.83
N ASN A 6 -16.53 13.80 13.08
CA ASN A 6 -17.94 14.18 12.80
C ASN A 6 -18.11 15.09 11.56
N GLY A 7 -17.27 14.94 10.53
CA GLY A 7 -17.44 15.63 9.22
C GLY A 7 -17.86 14.64 8.13
N PRO A 8 -18.24 15.08 6.91
CA PRO A 8 -18.57 14.20 5.78
C PRO A 8 -17.31 13.55 5.19
N HIS A 9 -16.44 13.01 6.04
CA HIS A 9 -15.26 12.29 5.62
C HIS A 9 -15.64 10.83 5.42
N HIS A 10 -15.32 10.29 4.26
CA HIS A 10 -15.56 8.89 3.94
C HIS A 10 -14.28 8.11 4.25
N GLN A 11 -14.27 7.36 5.35
CA GLN A 11 -13.22 6.37 5.64
C GLN A 11 -13.61 5.01 5.07
N LEU A 12 -12.84 4.51 4.12
CA LEU A 12 -13.16 3.31 3.35
C LEU A 12 -11.94 2.39 3.21
N ASN A 13 -12.17 1.17 2.71
CA ASN A 13 -11.11 0.23 2.32
C ASN A 13 -10.06 -0.03 3.40
N VAL A 14 -10.53 -0.29 4.63
CA VAL A 14 -9.68 -0.54 5.79
C VAL A 14 -8.92 -1.87 5.64
N LYS A 15 -7.62 -1.83 5.91
CA LYS A 15 -6.73 -2.98 6.03
C LYS A 15 -5.93 -2.87 7.32
N ALA A 16 -5.54 -4.00 7.89
CA ALA A 16 -4.73 -4.00 9.10
C ALA A 16 -3.72 -5.16 9.12
N CYS A 17 -2.62 -4.96 9.84
CA CYS A 17 -1.68 -6.01 10.21
C CYS A 17 -1.32 -5.90 11.69
N ARG A 18 -0.71 -6.95 12.24
CA ARG A 18 -0.15 -6.92 13.60
C ARG A 18 0.93 -5.84 13.72
N ASP A 19 1.03 -5.21 14.88
CA ASP A 19 2.15 -4.31 15.23
C ASP A 19 3.31 -5.02 15.95
N SER A 20 3.17 -6.33 16.20
CA SER A 20 4.09 -7.21 16.94
C SER A 20 4.21 -6.95 18.45
N THR A 21 3.40 -6.05 19.02
CA THR A 21 3.33 -5.77 20.47
C THR A 21 1.94 -6.03 21.08
N GLY A 22 1.03 -6.65 20.32
CA GLY A 22 -0.34 -6.95 20.75
C GLY A 22 -1.38 -5.95 20.25
N GLY A 23 -0.95 -4.91 19.54
CA GLY A 23 -1.80 -3.97 18.83
C GLY A 23 -1.87 -4.25 17.33
N ALA A 24 -2.26 -3.23 16.57
CA ALA A 24 -2.39 -3.31 15.12
C ALA A 24 -1.98 -2.02 14.42
N ILE A 25 -1.51 -2.14 13.18
CA ILE A 25 -1.32 -1.03 12.26
C ILE A 25 -2.45 -1.11 11.23
N ILE A 26 -3.13 0.02 11.01
CA ILE A 26 -4.34 0.13 10.21
C ILE A 26 -4.09 1.15 9.10
N ALA A 27 -4.33 0.76 7.85
CA ALA A 27 -4.35 1.64 6.70
C ALA A 27 -5.77 1.77 6.15
N TYR A 28 -6.18 2.98 5.77
CA TYR A 28 -7.50 3.23 5.22
C TYR A 28 -7.49 4.44 4.28
N GLU A 29 -8.47 4.49 3.39
CA GLU A 29 -8.70 5.64 2.53
C GLU A 29 -9.50 6.71 3.28
N ASN A 30 -9.16 7.99 3.10
CA ASN A 30 -9.86 9.11 3.70
C ASN A 30 -10.19 10.18 2.64
N GLY A 31 -11.48 10.31 2.29
CA GLY A 31 -11.97 11.32 1.34
C GLY A 31 -12.89 12.36 1.99
N THR A 32 -13.13 13.48 1.32
CA THR A 32 -14.07 14.54 1.74
C THR A 32 -15.50 14.38 1.20
N SER A 33 -15.69 13.50 0.23
CA SER A 33 -16.99 13.14 -0.35
C SER A 33 -16.85 11.87 -1.20
N TYR A 34 -17.98 11.27 -1.60
CA TYR A 34 -17.99 10.17 -2.56
C TYR A 34 -17.45 10.63 -3.93
N GLY A 35 -16.44 9.95 -4.45
CA GLY A 35 -15.80 10.27 -5.74
C GLY A 35 -14.72 11.36 -5.68
N ALA A 36 -14.47 11.99 -4.53
CA ALA A 36 -13.31 12.85 -4.36
C ALA A 36 -12.01 12.03 -4.27
N PRO A 37 -10.84 12.60 -4.63
CA PRO A 37 -9.55 11.99 -4.33
C PRO A 37 -9.45 11.64 -2.84
N LYS A 38 -8.97 10.44 -2.53
CA LYS A 38 -8.93 9.91 -1.17
C LYS A 38 -7.49 9.73 -0.70
N ASP A 39 -7.11 10.35 0.40
CA ASP A 39 -5.80 10.14 0.99
C ASP A 39 -5.64 8.72 1.52
N ILE A 40 -4.40 8.23 1.63
CA ILE A 40 -4.12 7.01 2.40
C ILE A 40 -3.59 7.41 3.76
N ILE A 41 -4.34 7.04 4.80
CA ILE A 41 -3.98 7.30 6.19
C ILE A 41 -3.59 6.00 6.86
N VAL A 42 -2.55 6.05 7.69
CA VAL A 42 -2.11 4.93 8.53
C VAL A 42 -2.12 5.35 10.00
N ASN A 43 -2.63 4.49 10.87
CA ASN A 43 -2.53 4.67 12.32
C ASN A 43 -2.10 3.36 12.97
N ARG A 44 -1.52 3.46 14.15
CA ARG A 44 -1.23 2.31 15.00
C ARG A 44 -2.08 2.38 16.25
N ILE A 45 -2.62 1.24 16.67
CA ILE A 45 -3.34 1.09 17.92
C ILE A 45 -2.57 0.14 18.85
N ASP A 46 -2.53 0.44 20.14
CA ASP A 46 -1.98 -0.47 21.16
C ASP A 46 -2.98 -1.56 21.58
N SER A 47 -2.57 -2.42 22.51
CA SER A 47 -3.41 -3.51 23.04
C SER A 47 -4.63 -3.03 23.82
N ASP A 48 -4.63 -1.78 24.28
CA ASP A 48 -5.72 -1.14 25.02
C ASP A 48 -6.67 -0.38 24.07
N GLY A 49 -6.36 -0.34 22.77
CA GLY A 49 -7.13 0.34 21.74
C GLY A 49 -6.85 1.85 21.64
N ASN A 50 -5.77 2.35 22.24
CA ASN A 50 -5.36 3.75 22.08
C ASN A 50 -4.59 3.94 20.77
N THR A 51 -4.83 5.07 20.11
CA THR A 51 -4.08 5.47 18.90
C THR A 51 -2.69 5.99 19.27
N LEU A 52 -1.65 5.43 18.65
CA LEU A 52 -0.25 5.77 18.91
C LEU A 52 0.30 6.84 17.96
N TRP A 53 -0.35 7.10 16.82
CA TRP A 53 0.07 8.15 15.87
C TRP A 53 -0.93 9.32 15.79
N GLY A 54 -1.58 9.63 16.92
CA GLY A 54 -2.55 10.72 17.02
C GLY A 54 -3.70 10.57 16.02
N LYS A 55 -3.85 11.54 15.10
CA LYS A 55 -4.89 11.52 14.05
C LYS A 55 -4.57 10.56 12.88
N GLY A 56 -3.45 9.86 12.93
CA GLY A 56 -2.91 9.07 11.82
C GLY A 56 -1.96 9.89 10.95
N ILE A 57 -1.18 9.17 10.16
CA ILE A 57 -0.15 9.68 9.26
C ILE A 57 -0.69 9.58 7.84
N ASN A 58 -0.64 10.67 7.09
CA ASN A 58 -0.95 10.66 5.67
C ASN A 58 0.28 10.20 4.88
N ILE A 59 0.21 9.05 4.23
CA ILE A 59 1.30 8.50 3.43
C ILE A 59 1.18 8.80 1.94
N CYS A 60 0.00 9.29 1.51
CA CYS A 60 -0.26 9.65 0.12
C CYS A 60 -1.47 10.59 -0.03
N ASN A 61 -1.25 11.77 -0.63
CA ASN A 61 -2.27 12.82 -0.81
C ASN A 61 -2.34 13.44 -2.23
N THR A 62 -1.92 12.72 -3.26
CA THR A 62 -2.07 13.13 -4.68
C THR A 62 -3.53 13.09 -5.17
N THR A 63 -3.78 13.55 -6.39
CA THR A 63 -5.12 13.68 -6.97
C THR A 63 -5.66 12.42 -7.66
N GLY A 64 -4.86 11.34 -7.76
CA GLY A 64 -5.27 10.09 -8.42
C GLY A 64 -6.31 9.31 -7.62
N GLU A 65 -7.14 8.54 -8.33
CA GLU A 65 -7.96 7.50 -7.69
C GLU A 65 -7.05 6.42 -7.12
N ARG A 66 -7.43 5.89 -5.96
CA ARG A 66 -6.69 4.86 -5.23
C ARG A 66 -7.58 3.71 -4.89
N ASN A 67 -7.03 2.51 -5.00
CA ASN A 67 -7.70 1.30 -4.59
C ASN A 67 -6.67 0.23 -4.17
N SER A 68 -7.17 -0.94 -3.77
CA SER A 68 -6.35 -2.14 -3.57
C SER A 68 -5.20 -1.97 -2.56
N ILE A 69 -5.50 -1.28 -1.45
CA ILE A 69 -4.57 -1.21 -0.31
C ILE A 69 -4.26 -2.63 0.17
N ASN A 70 -2.98 -2.92 0.37
CA ASN A 70 -2.50 -4.06 1.14
C ASN A 70 -1.45 -3.61 2.16
N ILE A 71 -1.33 -4.36 3.26
CA ILE A 71 -0.44 -4.04 4.36
C ILE A 71 0.15 -5.32 4.97
N CYS A 72 1.43 -5.28 5.31
CA CYS A 72 2.06 -6.30 6.13
C CYS A 72 3.04 -5.65 7.15
N PRO A 73 3.35 -6.33 8.27
CA PRO A 73 4.30 -5.81 9.25
C PRO A 73 5.71 -5.70 8.67
N ASP A 74 6.49 -4.71 9.09
CA ASP A 74 7.91 -4.60 8.74
C ASP A 74 8.84 -5.37 9.71
N GLY A 75 8.27 -5.99 10.74
CA GLY A 75 8.97 -6.75 11.79
C GLY A 75 9.66 -5.89 12.85
N GLN A 76 9.61 -4.57 12.73
CA GLN A 76 10.27 -3.60 13.61
C GLN A 76 9.25 -2.66 14.29
N GLY A 77 7.96 -3.02 14.25
CA GLY A 77 6.86 -2.23 14.81
C GLY A 77 6.25 -1.23 13.83
N GLY A 78 6.73 -1.22 12.59
CA GLY A 78 6.18 -0.51 11.44
C GLY A 78 5.46 -1.44 10.47
N ALA A 79 5.20 -0.94 9.26
CA ALA A 79 4.51 -1.66 8.21
C ALA A 79 5.00 -1.30 6.80
N PHE A 80 4.86 -2.25 5.88
CA PHE A 80 4.87 -2.00 4.46
C PHE A 80 3.43 -1.90 3.96
N ILE A 81 3.15 -0.87 3.15
CA ILE A 81 1.83 -0.58 2.59
C ILE A 81 1.96 -0.46 1.08
N THR A 82 1.04 -1.05 0.33
CA THR A 82 0.96 -0.93 -1.12
C THR A 82 -0.41 -0.49 -1.56
N TRP A 83 -0.50 0.20 -2.68
CA TRP A 83 -1.76 0.59 -3.29
C TRP A 83 -1.59 0.79 -4.79
N VAL A 84 -2.70 0.70 -5.52
CA VAL A 84 -2.75 1.10 -6.92
C VAL A 84 -3.20 2.56 -6.98
N ASP A 85 -2.54 3.37 -7.79
CA ASP A 85 -2.75 4.81 -7.89
C ASP A 85 -2.83 5.27 -9.35
N HIS A 86 -3.95 5.91 -9.72
CA HIS A 86 -4.21 6.39 -11.08
C HIS A 86 -3.67 7.80 -11.36
N ARG A 87 -2.76 8.33 -10.52
CA ARG A 87 -2.25 9.71 -10.66
C ARG A 87 -1.55 10.01 -12.00
N ASN A 88 -1.05 8.99 -12.69
CA ASN A 88 -0.32 9.14 -13.96
C ASN A 88 -1.16 8.74 -15.19
N GLY A 89 -2.46 8.46 -15.01
CA GLY A 89 -3.34 8.04 -16.09
C GLY A 89 -3.38 6.53 -16.36
N ASN A 90 -2.62 5.74 -15.59
CA ASN A 90 -2.63 4.28 -15.58
C ASN A 90 -2.71 3.76 -14.14
N ASN A 91 -3.07 2.49 -13.95
CA ASN A 91 -3.05 1.82 -12.65
C ASN A 91 -1.62 1.43 -12.25
N ASP A 92 -0.86 2.40 -11.74
CA ASP A 92 0.51 2.19 -11.27
C ASP A 92 0.51 1.61 -9.84
N LEU A 93 1.44 0.70 -9.55
CA LEU A 93 1.61 0.11 -8.23
C LEU A 93 2.63 0.91 -7.43
N PHE A 94 2.22 1.39 -6.25
CA PHE A 94 3.07 2.12 -5.32
C PHE A 94 3.21 1.38 -4.00
N ALA A 95 4.31 1.67 -3.30
CA ALA A 95 4.56 1.18 -1.95
C ALA A 95 5.17 2.26 -1.04
N GLN A 96 4.95 2.12 0.25
CA GLN A 96 5.55 2.92 1.31
C GLN A 96 5.88 2.03 2.50
N ARG A 97 6.98 2.33 3.18
CA ARG A 97 7.25 1.80 4.52
C ARG A 97 7.04 2.89 5.54
N VAL A 98 6.36 2.57 6.63
CA VAL A 98 6.22 3.45 7.81
C VAL A 98 6.88 2.76 8.98
N ASP A 99 7.75 3.47 9.71
CA ASP A 99 8.42 2.94 10.89
C ASP A 99 7.51 2.90 12.14
N ASN A 100 8.04 2.38 13.24
CA ASN A 100 7.35 2.26 14.52
C ASN A 100 6.89 3.62 15.10
N SER A 101 7.56 4.71 14.73
CA SER A 101 7.25 6.08 15.14
C SER A 101 6.25 6.78 14.21
N GLY A 102 5.78 6.11 13.16
CA GLY A 102 4.85 6.68 12.20
C GLY A 102 5.53 7.54 11.14
N VAL A 103 6.83 7.38 10.91
CA VAL A 103 7.56 8.15 9.90
C VAL A 103 7.65 7.35 8.58
N PRO A 104 7.21 7.90 7.44
CA PRO A 104 7.44 7.31 6.13
C PRO A 104 8.93 7.23 5.81
N GLN A 105 9.40 6.07 5.35
CA GLN A 105 10.82 5.78 5.15
C GLN A 105 11.27 5.88 3.68
N TRP A 106 10.33 5.79 2.74
CA TRP A 106 10.59 5.93 1.31
C TRP A 106 10.04 7.24 0.76
N THR A 107 10.21 7.46 -0.54
CA THR A 107 9.79 8.67 -1.26
C THR A 107 8.40 9.14 -0.84
N ALA A 108 8.25 10.45 -0.65
CA ALA A 108 6.97 11.05 -0.32
C ALA A 108 5.90 10.67 -1.36
N ASN A 109 4.69 10.35 -0.90
CA ASN A 109 3.60 9.81 -1.73
C ASN A 109 3.88 8.44 -2.38
N GLY A 110 4.83 7.68 -1.83
CA GLY A 110 5.16 6.31 -2.21
C GLY A 110 6.25 6.22 -3.28
N THR A 111 7.01 5.13 -3.23
CA THR A 111 7.90 4.72 -4.31
C THR A 111 7.12 3.90 -5.34
N ALA A 112 7.35 4.17 -6.62
CA ALA A 112 6.76 3.37 -7.70
C ALA A 112 7.40 1.97 -7.73
N VAL A 113 6.56 0.95 -7.69
CA VAL A 113 6.94 -0.47 -7.80
C VAL A 113 6.81 -0.94 -9.23
N SER A 114 5.74 -0.54 -9.91
CA SER A 114 5.56 -0.77 -11.34
C SER A 114 4.71 0.36 -11.90
N ASN A 115 5.17 0.94 -13.01
CA ASN A 115 4.47 1.96 -13.78
C ASN A 115 4.22 1.50 -15.22
N ASP A 116 4.01 0.20 -15.37
CA ASP A 116 3.66 -0.40 -16.65
C ASP A 116 2.35 0.23 -17.17
N ILE A 117 2.29 0.48 -18.47
CA ILE A 117 1.10 1.05 -19.12
C ILE A 117 -0.11 0.11 -19.06
N ARG A 118 0.14 -1.17 -18.79
CA ARG A 118 -0.88 -2.20 -18.64
C ARG A 118 -1.54 -2.15 -17.27
N GLN A 119 -2.71 -2.75 -17.18
CA GLN A 119 -3.48 -2.69 -15.94
C GLN A 119 -2.87 -3.61 -14.88
N ILE A 120 -2.55 -3.04 -13.72
CA ILE A 120 -2.20 -3.79 -12.51
C ILE A 120 -3.46 -4.07 -11.70
N ASP A 121 -3.57 -5.29 -11.20
CA ASP A 121 -4.65 -5.72 -10.31
C ASP A 121 -4.18 -6.70 -9.23
N SER A 122 -4.99 -6.84 -8.18
CA SER A 122 -4.83 -7.82 -7.10
C SER A 122 -3.43 -7.89 -6.49
N PRO A 123 -2.83 -6.75 -6.06
CA PRO A 123 -1.54 -6.79 -5.39
C PRO A 123 -1.62 -7.56 -4.06
N CYS A 124 -0.54 -8.24 -3.71
CA CYS A 124 -0.32 -8.86 -2.41
C CYS A 124 1.10 -8.53 -1.95
N ILE A 125 1.29 -8.40 -0.64
CA ILE A 125 2.58 -8.07 -0.03
C ILE A 125 2.90 -8.98 1.14
N LEU A 126 4.15 -9.42 1.21
CA LEU A 126 4.69 -10.27 2.26
C LEU A 126 6.00 -9.69 2.80
N GLN A 127 6.22 -9.86 4.09
CA GLN A 127 7.47 -9.46 4.73
C GLN A 127 8.60 -10.45 4.40
N ASP A 128 9.80 -9.94 4.10
CA ASP A 128 11.02 -10.72 3.90
C ASP A 128 12.21 -10.07 4.65
N GLY A 129 12.27 -10.31 5.97
CA GLY A 129 13.22 -9.62 6.86
C GLY A 129 12.94 -8.12 6.93
N ASN A 130 13.95 -7.30 6.59
CA ASN A 130 13.81 -5.83 6.45
C ASN A 130 13.26 -5.41 5.07
N ASN A 131 13.00 -6.36 4.18
CA ASN A 131 12.49 -6.14 2.84
C ASN A 131 11.03 -6.59 2.77
N CYS A 132 10.42 -6.41 1.60
CA CYS A 132 9.14 -7.05 1.29
C CYS A 132 9.16 -7.66 -0.12
N ILE A 133 8.32 -8.68 -0.30
CA ILE A 133 8.03 -9.28 -1.61
C ILE A 133 6.61 -8.89 -1.97
N LEU A 134 6.43 -8.34 -3.17
CA LEU A 134 5.15 -7.98 -3.72
C LEU A 134 4.85 -8.86 -4.91
N THR A 135 3.60 -9.25 -5.05
CA THR A 135 3.07 -9.94 -6.24
C THR A 135 1.84 -9.21 -6.75
N TRP A 136 1.61 -9.20 -8.06
CA TRP A 136 0.41 -8.62 -8.66
C TRP A 136 0.07 -9.33 -9.96
N THR A 137 -1.15 -9.12 -10.42
CA THR A 137 -1.56 -9.50 -11.76
C THR A 137 -1.34 -8.32 -12.70
N LEU A 138 -0.71 -8.58 -13.83
CA LEU A 138 -0.63 -7.65 -14.95
C LEU A 138 -1.56 -8.14 -16.06
N ILE A 139 -2.46 -7.25 -16.49
CA ILE A 139 -3.51 -7.56 -17.46
C ILE A 139 -3.14 -6.88 -18.78
N ASP A 140 -2.87 -7.70 -19.77
CA ASP A 140 -2.61 -7.25 -21.14
C ASP A 140 -3.95 -7.08 -21.86
N GLY A 141 -4.04 -6.14 -22.82
CA GLY A 141 -5.29 -5.80 -23.53
C GLY A 141 -5.95 -6.92 -24.36
N GLY A 142 -5.38 -8.13 -24.33
CA GLY A 142 -5.92 -9.37 -24.92
C GLY A 142 -6.57 -10.33 -23.93
N PHE A 143 -6.80 -9.93 -22.67
CA PHE A 143 -7.23 -10.81 -21.56
C PHE A 143 -6.18 -11.84 -21.10
N ASP A 144 -4.91 -11.59 -21.41
CA ASP A 144 -3.82 -12.36 -20.82
C ASP A 144 -3.50 -11.80 -19.44
N TYR A 145 -3.56 -12.68 -18.43
CA TYR A 145 -3.29 -12.35 -17.04
C TYR A 145 -1.98 -13.03 -16.64
N ASN A 146 -0.97 -12.22 -16.39
CA ASN A 146 0.34 -12.72 -15.98
C ASN A 146 0.62 -12.30 -14.54
N ILE A 147 1.11 -13.23 -13.73
CA ILE A 147 1.54 -12.96 -12.36
C ILE A 147 2.95 -12.39 -12.43
N TYR A 148 3.15 -11.27 -11.75
CA TYR A 148 4.45 -10.63 -11.59
C TYR A 148 4.83 -10.58 -10.12
N ALA A 149 6.13 -10.49 -9.85
CA ALA A 149 6.66 -10.27 -8.52
C ALA A 149 7.87 -9.35 -8.53
N THR A 150 8.08 -8.65 -7.42
CA THR A 150 9.36 -8.00 -7.11
C THR A 150 9.67 -8.11 -5.63
N LYS A 151 10.95 -7.99 -5.28
CA LYS A 151 11.40 -7.73 -3.92
C LYS A 151 11.80 -6.27 -3.83
N ILE A 152 11.34 -5.58 -2.79
CA ILE A 152 11.72 -4.19 -2.50
C ILE A 152 12.68 -4.19 -1.33
N ASP A 153 13.83 -3.53 -1.49
CA ASP A 153 14.82 -3.40 -0.42
C ASP A 153 14.42 -2.39 0.67
N ASP A 154 15.22 -2.32 1.73
CA ASP A 154 15.03 -1.40 2.86
C ASP A 154 14.97 0.08 2.45
N CYS A 155 15.61 0.44 1.32
CA CYS A 155 15.65 1.78 0.76
C CYS A 155 14.51 2.05 -0.25
N GLY A 156 13.65 1.07 -0.54
CA GLY A 156 12.53 1.20 -1.44
C GLY A 156 12.87 0.89 -2.91
N ASN A 157 14.02 0.26 -3.19
CA ASN A 157 14.39 -0.10 -4.56
C ASN A 157 13.88 -1.49 -4.95
N ASN A 158 13.40 -1.63 -6.19
CA ASN A 158 13.09 -2.93 -6.78
C ASN A 158 14.37 -3.74 -7.04
N LEU A 159 14.40 -4.98 -6.56
CA LEU A 159 15.52 -5.91 -6.73
C LEU A 159 15.32 -6.88 -7.89
N TRP A 160 14.08 -7.09 -8.37
CA TRP A 160 13.76 -8.04 -9.45
C TRP A 160 13.13 -7.33 -10.64
N GLY A 161 13.95 -6.61 -11.41
CA GLY A 161 13.50 -5.85 -12.58
C GLY A 161 12.81 -4.53 -12.21
N ALA A 162 12.86 -3.56 -13.13
CA ALA A 162 12.34 -2.21 -12.88
C ALA A 162 10.81 -2.17 -12.67
N ASN A 163 10.08 -3.08 -13.33
CA ASN A 163 8.62 -3.24 -13.24
C ASN A 163 8.25 -4.66 -12.79
N GLY A 164 9.07 -5.25 -11.93
CA GLY A 164 8.95 -6.64 -11.54
C GLY A 164 9.42 -7.64 -12.60
N THR A 165 9.36 -8.90 -12.21
CA THR A 165 9.67 -10.06 -13.04
C THR A 165 8.41 -10.88 -13.25
N CYS A 166 8.16 -11.28 -14.50
CA CYS A 166 7.05 -12.16 -14.85
C CYS A 166 7.28 -13.55 -14.26
N ILE A 167 6.29 -14.11 -13.56
CA ILE A 167 6.31 -15.43 -12.93
C ILE A 167 5.58 -16.46 -13.79
N THR A 168 4.56 -16.04 -14.54
CA THR A 168 3.75 -16.91 -15.42
C THR A 168 3.62 -16.29 -16.79
N ASN A 169 3.63 -17.11 -17.85
CA ASN A 169 3.25 -16.67 -19.19
C ASN A 169 1.94 -17.33 -19.59
N ALA A 170 0.87 -16.54 -19.71
CA ALA A 170 -0.45 -17.01 -20.15
C ALA A 170 -0.46 -17.49 -21.62
N SER A 171 0.55 -17.14 -22.41
CA SER A 171 0.74 -17.59 -23.80
C SER A 171 1.28 -19.01 -23.95
N ASP A 172 1.64 -19.68 -22.86
CA ASP A 172 2.27 -21.02 -22.88
C ASP A 172 1.24 -22.18 -22.77
N GLY A 173 -0.04 -21.88 -23.03
CA GLY A 173 -1.17 -22.82 -23.01
C GLY A 173 -1.60 -23.34 -24.37
#